data_AF-A0A661C704-F1
#
_entry.id   AF-A0A661C704-F1
#
_cell.length_a   1.000
_cell.length_b   1.000
_cell.length_c   1.000
_cell.angle_alpha   90.00
_cell.angle_beta   90.00
_cell.angle_gamma   90.00
#
_symmetry.space_group_name_H-M   'P 1'
#
loop_
_entity.id
_entity.type
_entity.pdbx_description
1 polymer ?
#
loop_
_entity_poly.entity_id
_entity_poly.type
_entity_poly.pdbx_seq_one_letter_code
_entity_poly.pdbx_strand_id
1 'polypeptide(L)'
;MLELNLIRRMRIKQGLKGFQLAERLNVSAARVSVLEKDEARGAVTLKMMEKAARAMGCRFEYQIVRETFVASSNAEKVNNKPRYRVVSK
;
A
#
# COMPACT_ATOMS: atom_id res chain seq x y z
N MET A 1 15.25 1.08 15.44
CA MET A 1 14.68 -0.02 14.63
C MET A 1 13.37 0.51 14.02
N LEU A 2 13.47 1.25 12.92
CA LEU A 2 12.30 1.78 12.22
C LEU A 2 11.69 0.63 11.42
N GLU A 3 10.76 -0.10 12.01
CA GLU A 3 10.03 -1.14 11.28
C GLU A 3 9.26 -0.52 10.12
N LEU A 4 9.50 -1.04 8.92
CA LEU A 4 8.84 -0.70 7.66
C LEU A 4 7.39 -1.21 7.66
N ASN A 5 6.56 -0.68 8.54
CA ASN A 5 5.15 -1.06 8.61
C ASN A 5 4.25 0.01 8.02
N LEU A 6 3.92 -0.09 6.73
CA LEU A 6 3.17 0.95 6.02
C LEU A 6 1.77 1.12 6.61
N ILE A 7 1.08 0.01 6.91
CA ILE A 7 -0.28 0.03 7.44
C ILE A 7 -0.30 0.72 8.81
N ARG A 8 0.55 0.28 9.74
CA ARG A 8 0.63 0.83 11.10
C ARG A 8 1.04 2.30 11.08
N ARG A 9 2.04 2.66 10.26
CA ARG A 9 2.48 4.05 10.12
C ARG A 9 1.37 4.96 9.61
N MET A 10 0.70 4.56 8.53
CA MET A 10 -0.38 5.36 7.96
C MET A 10 -1.59 5.43 8.92
N ARG A 11 -1.90 4.35 9.63
CA ARG A 11 -2.96 4.34 10.65
C ARG A 11 -2.69 5.38 11.74
N ILE A 12 -1.47 5.41 12.29
CA ILE A 12 -1.07 6.39 13.31
C ILE A 12 -1.09 7.81 12.73
N LYS A 13 -0.58 8.01 11.49
CA LYS A 13 -0.59 9.32 10.82
C LYS A 13 -2.00 9.88 10.62
N GLN A 14 -2.97 9.01 10.34
CA GLN A 14 -4.39 9.37 10.22
C GLN A 14 -5.10 9.51 11.58
N GLY A 15 -4.39 9.37 12.71
CA GLY A 15 -4.95 9.50 14.05
C GLY A 15 -5.82 8.31 14.48
N LEU A 16 -5.74 7.18 13.78
CA LEU A 16 -6.59 6.02 14.03
C LEU A 16 -5.98 5.07 15.06
N LYS A 17 -6.78 4.62 16.02
CA LYS A 17 -6.44 3.50 16.91
C LYS A 17 -6.68 2.16 16.19
N GLY A 18 -6.06 1.08 16.69
CA GLY A 18 -6.16 -0.25 16.07
C GLY A 18 -7.61 -0.75 15.95
N PHE A 19 -8.42 -0.56 16.99
CA PHE A 19 -9.83 -0.94 16.97
C PHE A 19 -10.66 -0.12 15.97
N GLN A 20 -10.35 1.18 15.79
CA GLN A 20 -11.07 2.04 14.83
C GLN A 20 -10.80 1.59 13.39
N LEU A 21 -9.56 1.17 13.08
CA LEU A 21 -9.29 0.56 11.78
C LEU A 21 -10.01 -0.78 11.63
N ALA A 22 -10.12 -1.56 12.72
CA ALA A 22 -10.80 -2.85 12.72
C ALA A 22 -12.30 -2.69 12.42
N GLU A 23 -12.96 -1.71 13.03
CA GLU A 23 -14.35 -1.34 12.75
C GLU A 23 -14.54 -0.96 11.27
N ARG A 24 -13.68 -0.10 10.73
CA ARG A 24 -13.74 0.30 9.31
C ARG A 24 -13.49 -0.86 8.34
N LEU A 25 -12.73 -1.85 8.75
CA LEU A 25 -12.46 -3.07 7.97
C LEU A 25 -13.49 -4.18 8.24
N ASN A 26 -14.41 -3.99 9.18
CA ASN A 26 -15.35 -4.98 9.67
C ASN A 26 -14.68 -6.30 10.11
N VAL A 27 -13.61 -6.19 10.91
CA VAL A 27 -12.86 -7.33 11.47
C VAL A 27 -12.55 -7.10 12.95
N SER A 28 -12.03 -8.14 13.63
CA SER A 28 -11.56 -8.00 15.02
C SER A 28 -10.28 -7.16 15.13
N ALA A 29 -10.09 -6.50 16.28
CA ALA A 29 -8.85 -5.76 16.57
C ALA A 29 -7.60 -6.66 16.52
N ALA A 30 -7.74 -7.93 16.94
CA ALA A 30 -6.67 -8.93 16.79
C ALA A 30 -6.30 -9.15 15.31
N ARG A 31 -7.29 -9.18 14.41
CA ARG A 31 -7.01 -9.32 12.97
C ARG A 31 -6.24 -8.13 12.41
N VAL A 32 -6.48 -6.91 12.90
CA VAL A 32 -5.67 -5.73 12.52
C VAL A 32 -4.24 -5.84 13.04
N SER A 33 -4.03 -6.30 14.27
CA SER A 33 -2.67 -6.55 14.79
C SER A 33 -1.91 -7.59 13.98
N VAL A 34 -2.60 -8.65 13.53
CA VAL A 34 -2.02 -9.66 12.63
C VAL A 34 -1.74 -9.06 11.26
N LEU A 35 -2.68 -8.29 10.69
CA LEU A 35 -2.49 -7.60 9.41
C LEU A 35 -1.25 -6.69 9.41
N GLU A 36 -1.04 -5.91 10.48
CA GLU A 36 0.17 -5.08 10.64
C GLU A 36 1.42 -5.97 10.66
N LYS A 37 1.43 -7.05 11.44
CA LYS A 37 2.58 -7.97 11.50
C LYS A 37 2.86 -8.68 10.17
N ASP A 38 1.80 -9.11 9.48
CA ASP A 38 1.90 -9.78 8.19
C ASP A 38 2.51 -8.84 7.15
N GLU A 39 2.19 -7.54 7.19
CA GLU A 39 2.73 -6.57 6.23
C GLU A 39 4.23 -6.35 6.45
N ALA A 40 4.67 -6.22 7.71
CA ALA A 40 6.09 -6.14 8.05
C ALA A 40 6.88 -7.39 7.61
N ARG A 41 6.21 -8.55 7.49
CA ARG A 41 6.78 -9.82 7.02
C ARG A 41 6.67 -10.02 5.51
N GLY A 42 6.00 -9.13 4.78
CA GLY A 42 5.71 -9.30 3.36
C GLY A 42 4.64 -10.35 3.04
N ALA A 43 3.85 -10.79 4.03
CA ALA A 43 2.80 -11.80 3.87
C ALA A 43 1.43 -11.21 3.51
N VAL A 44 1.28 -9.89 3.49
CA VAL A 44 0.02 -9.22 3.13
C VAL A 44 -0.16 -9.15 1.63
N THR A 45 -1.34 -9.55 1.16
CA THR A 45 -1.71 -9.43 -0.26
C THR A 45 -1.95 -7.97 -0.67
N LEU A 46 -1.70 -7.63 -1.94
CA LEU A 46 -2.00 -6.30 -2.48
C LEU A 46 -3.48 -5.91 -2.27
N LYS A 47 -4.40 -6.87 -2.37
CA LYS A 47 -5.84 -6.66 -2.11
C LYS A 47 -6.11 -6.21 -0.67
N MET A 48 -5.38 -6.77 0.29
CA MET A 48 -5.49 -6.36 1.70
C MET A 48 -4.84 -4.99 1.94
N MET A 49 -3.72 -4.69 1.29
CA MET A 49 -3.12 -3.34 1.31
C MET A 49 -4.11 -2.29 0.82
N GLU A 50 -4.77 -2.55 -0.32
CA GLU A 50 -5.76 -1.64 -0.88
C GLU A 50 -6.96 -1.44 0.05
N LYS A 51 -7.50 -2.53 0.61
CA LYS A 51 -8.61 -2.45 1.59
C LYS A 51 -8.23 -1.63 2.82
N ALA A 52 -7.04 -1.87 3.39
CA ALA A 52 -6.54 -1.13 4.54
C ALA A 52 -6.39 0.35 4.22
N ALA A 53 -5.82 0.69 3.06
CA ALA A 53 -5.69 2.07 2.61
C ALA A 53 -7.07 2.75 2.49
N ARG A 54 -8.03 2.13 1.80
CA ARG A 54 -9.39 2.66 1.66
C ARG A 54 -10.06 2.90 3.02
N ALA A 55 -9.92 1.96 3.96
CA ALA A 55 -10.45 2.11 5.32
C ALA A 55 -9.82 3.29 6.08
N MET A 56 -8.56 3.62 5.80
CA MET A 56 -7.88 4.78 6.37
C MET A 56 -8.17 6.10 5.62
N GLY A 57 -8.97 6.06 4.54
CA GLY A 57 -9.18 7.22 3.65
C GLY A 57 -7.98 7.53 2.76
N CYS A 58 -7.11 6.54 2.54
CA CYS A 58 -5.89 6.63 1.75
C CYS A 58 -6.03 5.87 0.42
N ARG A 59 -5.12 6.16 -0.52
CA ARG A 59 -4.96 5.39 -1.76
C ARG A 59 -3.67 4.57 -1.67
N PHE A 60 -3.73 3.32 -2.11
CA PHE A 60 -2.57 2.45 -2.22
C PHE A 60 -2.17 2.34 -3.69
N GLU A 61 -0.93 2.74 -4.01
CA GLU A 61 -0.33 2.63 -5.33
C GLU A 61 0.89 1.71 -5.23
N TYR A 62 0.97 0.70 -6.10
CA TYR A 62 2.13 -0.18 -6.21
C TYR A 62 2.70 -0.06 -7.61
N GLN A 63 4.03 -0.03 -7.72
CA GLN A 63 4.73 0.11 -9.00
C GLN A 63 5.91 -0.85 -9.05
N ILE A 64 6.16 -1.38 -10.24
CA ILE A 64 7.38 -2.12 -10.57
C ILE A 64 8.25 -1.16 -11.36
N VAL A 65 9.42 -0.85 -10.84
CA VAL A 65 10.42 -0.01 -11.51
C VAL A 65 11.52 -0.89 -12.08
N ARG A 66 12.13 -0.48 -13.18
CA ARG A 66 13.33 -1.15 -13.69
C ARG A 66 14.51 -0.77 -12.81
N GLU A 67 15.38 -1.72 -12.49
CA GLU A 67 16.73 -1.41 -12.01
C GLU A 67 17.54 -0.87 -13.20
N THR A 68 17.29 0.39 -13.56
CA THR A 68 18.28 1.14 -14.32
C THR A 68 19.35 1.55 -13.33
N PHE A 69 20.61 1.20 -13.57
CA PHE A 69 21.73 1.83 -12.86
C PHE A 69 21.64 3.34 -13.12
N VAL A 70 21.08 4.08 -12.16
CA VAL A 70 20.90 5.52 -12.28
C VAL A 70 22.22 6.16 -11.86
N ALA A 71 23.10 6.38 -12.83
CA ALA A 71 23.98 7.54 -12.76
C ALA A 71 23.05 8.76 -12.81
N SER A 72 22.79 9.29 -11.62
CA SER A 72 22.03 10.51 -11.30
C SER A 72 21.63 11.39 -12.48
N SER A 73 20.33 11.50 -12.74
CA SER A 73 19.73 12.78 -13.18
C SER A 73 18.20 12.70 -13.18
N ASN A 74 17.60 13.72 -12.57
CA ASN A 74 16.20 14.09 -12.76
C ASN A 74 15.89 14.18 -14.26
N ALA A 75 14.91 13.41 -14.74
CA ALA A 75 14.37 13.57 -16.08
C ALA A 75 12.85 13.30 -16.08
N GLU A 76 12.11 14.39 -16.00
CA GLU A 76 10.91 14.74 -16.78
C GLU A 76 9.85 13.68 -17.10
N LYS A 77 8.60 14.08 -16.80
CA LYS A 77 7.36 13.40 -17.16
C LYS A 77 7.26 13.20 -18.67
N VAL A 78 7.23 11.94 -19.12
CA VAL A 78 6.82 11.60 -20.49
C VAL A 78 5.45 10.93 -20.43
N ASN A 79 4.42 11.68 -20.86
CA ASN A 79 3.12 11.14 -21.27
C ASN A 79 3.37 10.12 -22.40
N ASN A 80 3.19 8.83 -22.11
CA ASN A 80 3.23 7.81 -23.15
C ASN A 80 1.94 6.99 -23.09
N LYS A 81 1.12 7.14 -24.13
CA LYS A 81 -0.08 6.32 -24.36
C LYS A 81 0.32 4.84 -24.29
N PRO A 82 -0.51 3.96 -23.69
CA PRO A 82 -0.14 2.57 -23.50
C PRO A 82 0.14 1.87 -24.83
N ARG A 83 1.35 1.30 -24.96
CA ARG A 83 1.80 0.47 -26.09
C ARG A 83 1.30 -0.98 -26.00
N TYR A 84 0.09 -1.20 -25.47
CA TYR A 84 -0.54 -2.52 -25.55
C TYR A 84 -1.91 -2.40 -26.22
N ARG A 85 -2.25 -3.38 -27.05
CA ARG A 85 -3.56 -3.46 -27.68
C ARG A 85 -4.56 -4.01 -26.66
N VAL A 86 -5.51 -3.19 -26.24
CA VAL A 86 -6.69 -3.65 -25.50
C VAL A 86 -7.50 -4.52 -26.45
N VAL A 87 -7.47 -5.83 -26.26
CA VAL A 87 -8.40 -6.73 -26.95
C VAL A 87 -9.66 -6.77 -26.09
N SER A 88 -10.71 -6.07 -26.52
CA SER A 88 -12.04 -6.30 -25.95
C SER A 88 -12.53 -7.67 -26.42
N LYS A 89 -13.09 -8.43 -25.48
CA LYS A 89 -13.84 -9.64 -25.78
C LYS A 89 -15.29 -9.26 -26.08
#